data_AF-A0A6I6ND33-F1
#
_entry.id   AF-A0A6I6ND33-F1
#
_cell.length_a   1.000
_cell.length_b   1.000
_cell.length_c   1.000
_cell.angle_alpha   90.00
_cell.angle_beta   90.00
_cell.angle_gamma   90.00
#
_symmetry.space_group_name_H-M   'P 1'
#
loop_
_entity.id
_entity.type
_entity.pdbx_description
1 polymer ?
#
loop_
_entity_poly.entity_id
_entity_poly.type
_entity_poly.pdbx_seq_one_letter_code
_entity_poly.pdbx_strand_id
1 'polypeptide(L)'
;MFFRPTRQTSYVYIDALFGEAGRNVIDWDLIEQHFKDLMRVVLSMREGKVSSVLLRRRRLRSGSRKNAHYAAFREVGRVIRTIQLLRYLTDPQMRRRATVATNKVEAYDGLSEWVRFGNRCVIADNDPVEQEKAVKFHALLSNCLIFHNTLDIAQAVRGLQAEGWKVEPEDLAEVSPYLTEKIMRFGEYSTHELDLAPEAYEPHLDVDFAKLDSQDQAGSEQ
;
A
#
# COMPACT_ATOMS: atom_id res chain seq x y z
N MET A 1 7.68 -9.51 15.31
CA MET A 1 8.40 -9.78 16.56
C MET A 1 8.28 -8.54 17.43
N PHE A 2 7.77 -8.72 18.64
CA PHE A 2 7.61 -7.66 19.64
C PHE A 2 8.90 -7.51 20.44
N PHE A 3 9.22 -6.29 20.87
CA PHE A 3 10.42 -6.03 21.67
C PHE A 3 10.06 -5.56 23.08
N ARG A 4 10.74 -6.12 24.08
CA ARG A 4 10.57 -5.75 25.49
C ARG A 4 11.30 -4.42 25.78
N PRO A 5 10.68 -3.52 26.56
CA PRO A 5 11.34 -2.30 26.99
C PRO A 5 12.50 -2.58 27.95
N THR A 6 12.45 -3.65 28.75
CA THR A 6 13.54 -4.01 29.67
C THR A 6 13.66 -5.52 29.79
N ARG A 7 14.87 -6.02 30.12
CA ARG A 7 15.15 -7.45 30.32
C ARG A 7 14.30 -8.10 31.42
N GLN A 8 13.84 -7.30 32.39
CA GLN A 8 13.15 -7.74 33.59
C GLN A 8 11.62 -7.69 33.47
N THR A 9 11.08 -7.11 32.41
CA THR A 9 9.63 -6.98 32.24
C THR A 9 9.05 -8.29 31.70
N SER A 10 8.27 -8.98 32.53
CA SER A 10 7.44 -10.13 32.14
C SER A 10 5.98 -9.72 32.07
N TYR A 11 5.27 -10.20 31.04
CA TYR A 11 3.85 -9.92 30.86
C TYR A 11 3.06 -11.22 30.97
N VAL A 12 2.20 -11.33 31.99
CA VAL A 12 1.47 -12.57 32.33
C VAL A 12 0.74 -13.21 31.14
N TYR A 13 0.12 -12.42 30.27
CA TYR A 13 -0.72 -12.92 29.17
C TYR A 13 -0.09 -12.79 27.76
N ILE A 14 0.97 -11.99 27.62
CA ILE A 14 1.49 -11.57 26.30
C ILE A 14 2.96 -12.01 26.13
N ASP A 15 3.55 -12.68 27.12
CA ASP A 15 4.98 -13.05 27.10
C ASP A 15 5.38 -13.85 25.85
N ALA A 16 4.47 -14.71 25.37
CA ALA A 16 4.66 -15.52 24.16
C ALA A 16 4.90 -14.67 22.89
N LEU A 17 4.36 -13.44 22.82
CA LEU A 17 4.54 -12.55 21.67
C LEU A 17 5.95 -11.93 21.60
N PHE A 18 6.64 -11.82 22.74
CA PHE A 18 7.96 -11.19 22.84
C PHE A 18 9.13 -12.17 22.62
N GLY A 19 8.85 -13.45 22.40
CA GLY A 19 9.86 -14.50 22.19
C GLY A 19 10.70 -14.81 23.45
N GLU A 20 11.79 -15.56 23.26
CA GLU A 20 12.70 -15.97 24.33
C GLU A 20 13.20 -14.78 25.16
N ALA A 21 13.23 -14.95 26.48
CA ALA A 21 13.70 -13.94 27.42
C ALA A 21 15.14 -13.51 27.07
N GLY A 22 15.32 -12.21 26.81
CA GLY A 22 16.63 -11.60 26.54
C GLY A 22 17.00 -11.40 25.07
N ARG A 23 16.28 -12.00 24.10
CA ARG A 23 16.64 -11.89 22.67
C ARG A 23 16.05 -10.66 21.96
N ASN A 24 14.95 -10.12 22.48
CA ASN A 24 14.22 -8.98 21.90
C ASN A 24 14.12 -7.82 22.89
N VAL A 25 15.26 -7.28 23.32
CA VAL A 25 15.31 -6.17 24.29
C VAL A 25 15.80 -4.92 23.57
N ILE A 26 15.15 -3.79 23.84
CA ILE A 26 15.53 -2.49 23.30
C ILE A 26 16.71 -1.95 24.12
N ASP A 27 17.79 -1.56 23.44
CA ASP A 27 18.94 -0.91 24.07
C ASP A 27 18.69 0.60 24.16
N TRP A 28 18.12 1.06 25.27
CA TRP A 28 17.81 2.47 25.51
C TRP A 28 19.06 3.35 25.60
N ASP A 29 20.15 2.84 26.17
CA ASP A 29 21.42 3.57 26.30
C ASP A 29 21.98 3.98 24.93
N LEU A 30 21.80 3.14 23.92
CA LEU A 30 22.24 3.43 22.55
C LEU A 30 21.38 4.51 21.89
N ILE A 31 20.08 4.55 22.20
CA ILE A 31 19.16 5.58 21.72
C ILE A 31 19.53 6.92 22.37
N GLU A 32 19.78 6.93 23.68
CA GLU A 32 20.13 8.14 24.43
C GLU A 32 21.46 8.74 23.95
N GLN A 33 22.49 7.91 23.79
CA GLN A 33 23.82 8.34 23.34
C GLN A 33 23.79 8.99 21.94
N HIS A 34 22.92 8.53 21.05
CA HIS A 34 22.84 9.01 19.66
C HIS A 34 21.62 9.89 19.37
N PHE A 35 20.81 10.26 20.37
CA PHE A 35 19.55 10.99 20.19
C PHE A 35 19.72 12.32 19.45
N LYS A 36 20.76 13.08 19.79
CA LYS A 36 21.06 14.38 19.15
C LYS A 36 21.35 14.24 17.66
N ASP A 37 22.04 13.18 17.27
CA ASP A 37 22.36 12.90 15.87
C ASP A 37 21.13 12.42 15.09
N LEU A 38 20.25 11.62 15.73
CA LEU A 38 18.96 11.23 15.16
C LEU A 38 18.12 12.48 14.84
N MET A 39 17.97 13.38 15.81
CA MET A 39 17.20 14.62 15.64
C MET A 39 17.78 15.51 14.54
N ARG A 40 19.11 15.60 14.45
CA ARG A 40 19.77 16.37 13.38
C ARG A 40 19.44 15.84 11.99
N VAL A 41 19.37 14.51 11.83
CA VAL A 41 18.97 13.88 10.56
C VAL A 41 17.49 14.13 10.27
N VAL A 42 16.61 13.97 11.26
CA VAL A 42 15.17 14.21 11.10
C VAL A 42 14.87 15.67 10.72
N LEU A 43 15.53 16.63 11.37
CA LEU A 43 15.40 18.06 11.04
C LEU A 43 15.92 18.36 9.63
N SER A 44 17.06 17.77 9.25
CA SER A 44 17.62 17.92 7.90
C SER A 44 16.71 17.34 6.81
N MET A 45 15.98 16.27 7.13
CA MET A 45 14.94 15.71 6.26
C MET A 45 13.72 16.64 6.17
N ARG A 46 13.26 17.18 7.30
CA ARG A 46 12.13 18.13 7.33
C ARG A 46 12.43 19.40 6.54
N GLU A 47 13.67 19.87 6.58
CA GLU A 47 14.15 21.03 5.81
C GLU A 47 14.39 20.71 4.32
N GLY A 48 14.16 19.48 3.86
CA GLY A 48 14.31 19.08 2.46
C GLY A 48 15.76 19.00 1.96
N LYS A 49 16.75 19.23 2.83
CA LYS A 49 18.18 19.26 2.47
C LYS A 49 18.77 17.88 2.17
N VAL A 50 18.10 16.80 2.61
CA VAL A 50 18.56 15.43 2.35
C VAL A 50 17.39 14.49 2.03
N SER A 51 17.47 13.81 0.88
CA SER A 51 16.52 12.76 0.50
C SER A 51 16.70 11.50 1.36
N SER A 52 15.62 11.05 2.00
CA SER A 52 15.55 9.84 2.84
C SER A 52 16.04 8.57 2.13
N VAL A 53 15.78 8.48 0.83
CA VAL A 53 16.19 7.35 -0.04
C VAL A 53 17.71 7.33 -0.25
N LEU A 54 18.34 8.50 -0.38
CA LEU A 54 19.79 8.62 -0.57
C LEU A 54 20.58 8.37 0.73
N LEU A 55 20.06 8.76 1.90
CA LEU A 55 20.68 8.43 3.19
C LEU A 55 20.71 6.91 3.40
N ARG A 56 19.57 6.24 3.17
CA ARG A 56 19.44 4.79 3.29
C ARG A 56 20.29 4.03 2.27
N ARG A 57 20.35 4.50 1.02
CA ARG A 57 21.06 3.81 -0.07
C ARG A 57 22.57 4.09 -0.11
N ARG A 58 23.02 5.34 0.10
CA ARG A 58 24.45 5.73 -0.02
C ARG A 58 25.24 5.67 1.29
N ARG A 59 24.67 6.10 2.42
CA ARG A 59 25.45 6.21 3.68
C ARG A 59 25.28 5.03 4.63
N LEU A 60 24.16 4.31 4.55
CA LEU A 60 23.85 3.22 5.48
C LEU A 60 24.18 1.82 4.94
N ARG A 61 24.29 1.66 3.61
CA ARG A 61 24.60 0.36 2.96
C ARG A 61 26.05 0.23 2.49
N SER A 62 26.77 1.33 2.25
CA SER A 62 28.19 1.27 1.87
C SER A 62 29.03 0.97 3.11
N GLY A 63 29.73 -0.16 3.06
CA GLY A 63 30.20 -0.90 4.22
C GLY A 63 31.14 -0.13 5.15
N SER A 64 30.80 -0.11 6.44
CA SER A 64 31.80 -0.28 7.50
C SER A 64 31.08 -0.66 8.80
N ARG A 65 31.73 -1.50 9.61
CA ARG A 65 31.27 -2.01 10.90
C ARG A 65 31.21 -0.91 12.01
N LYS A 66 30.80 0.33 11.67
CA LYS A 66 30.83 1.53 12.55
C LYS A 66 29.61 2.46 12.46
N ASN A 67 28.43 1.96 12.06
CA ASN A 67 27.23 2.80 11.96
C ASN A 67 26.42 2.78 13.28
N ALA A 68 26.96 3.37 14.35
CA ALA A 68 26.27 3.48 15.63
C ALA A 68 24.95 4.27 15.51
N HIS A 69 24.91 5.28 14.64
CA HIS A 69 23.69 6.00 14.25
C HIS A 69 22.63 5.10 13.62
N TYR A 70 23.05 4.16 12.77
CA TYR A 70 22.13 3.22 12.13
C TYR A 70 21.57 2.21 13.13
N ALA A 71 22.41 1.77 14.06
CA ALA A 71 21.99 0.91 15.15
C ALA A 71 20.97 1.64 16.03
N ALA A 72 21.20 2.91 16.38
CA ALA A 72 20.23 3.74 17.10
C ALA A 72 18.91 3.91 16.33
N PHE A 73 18.95 4.21 15.02
CA PHE A 73 17.75 4.26 14.17
C PHE A 73 17.00 2.93 14.12
N ARG A 74 17.73 1.82 14.12
CA ARG A 74 17.15 0.47 14.13
C ARG A 74 16.44 0.19 15.46
N GLU A 75 17.03 0.56 16.60
CA GLU A 75 16.39 0.40 17.91
C GLU A 75 15.12 1.26 18.04
N VAL A 76 15.16 2.52 17.60
CA VAL A 76 13.94 3.37 17.53
C VAL A 76 12.87 2.74 16.62
N GLY A 77 13.28 2.19 15.47
CA GLY A 77 12.37 1.46 14.59
C GLY A 77 11.72 0.23 15.24
N ARG A 78 12.45 -0.47 16.12
CA ARG A 78 11.91 -1.60 16.91
C ARG A 78 10.87 -1.15 17.94
N VAL A 79 11.09 0.00 18.60
CA VAL A 79 10.12 0.62 19.51
C VAL A 79 8.84 0.96 18.76
N ILE A 80 8.93 1.73 17.67
CA ILE A 80 7.78 2.17 16.87
C ILE A 80 7.01 0.94 16.34
N ARG A 81 7.73 -0.06 15.83
CA ARG A 81 7.11 -1.31 15.38
C ARG A 81 6.33 -2.01 16.49
N THR A 82 6.90 -2.09 17.69
CA THR A 82 6.23 -2.75 18.83
C THR A 82 4.99 -2.00 19.24
N ILE A 83 5.06 -0.67 19.34
CA ILE A 83 3.88 0.18 19.63
C ILE A 83 2.81 -0.01 18.56
N GLN A 84 3.18 0.02 17.28
CA GLN A 84 2.25 -0.14 16.18
C GLN A 84 1.58 -1.51 16.18
N LEU A 85 2.33 -2.58 16.47
CA LEU A 85 1.77 -3.93 16.58
C LEU A 85 0.83 -4.05 17.78
N LEU A 86 1.17 -3.46 18.93
CA LEU A 86 0.27 -3.44 20.09
C LEU A 86 -1.02 -2.67 19.79
N ARG A 87 -0.91 -1.50 19.14
CA ARG A 87 -2.08 -0.75 18.66
C ARG A 87 -2.93 -1.57 17.69
N TYR A 88 -2.30 -2.32 16.79
CA TYR A 88 -2.99 -3.23 15.88
C TYR A 88 -3.76 -4.33 16.63
N LEU A 89 -3.25 -4.87 17.74
CA LEU A 89 -3.99 -5.86 18.53
C LEU A 89 -5.12 -5.25 19.35
N THR A 90 -4.95 -4.04 19.87
CA THR A 90 -5.96 -3.42 20.75
C THR A 90 -7.08 -2.74 19.99
N ASP A 91 -6.78 -2.08 18.87
CA ASP A 91 -7.74 -1.26 18.13
C ASP A 91 -8.33 -2.02 16.91
N PRO A 92 -9.62 -2.42 16.96
CA PRO A 92 -10.29 -3.07 15.84
C PRO A 92 -10.47 -2.15 14.62
N GLN A 93 -10.63 -0.84 14.81
CA GLN A 93 -10.79 0.12 13.70
C GLN A 93 -9.49 0.27 12.91
N MET A 94 -8.35 0.35 13.60
CA MET A 94 -7.04 0.31 12.95
C MET A 94 -6.81 -0.99 12.18
N ARG A 95 -7.23 -2.15 12.71
CA ARG A 95 -7.16 -3.41 11.94
C ARG A 95 -8.01 -3.37 10.69
N ARG A 96 -9.27 -2.93 10.80
CA ARG A 96 -10.18 -2.86 9.66
C ARG A 96 -9.61 -1.98 8.55
N ARG A 97 -9.10 -0.79 8.89
CA ARG A 97 -8.43 0.11 7.93
C ARG A 97 -7.22 -0.53 7.26
N ALA A 98 -6.38 -1.21 8.04
CA ALA A 98 -5.21 -1.91 7.50
C ALA A 98 -5.63 -3.06 6.55
N THR A 99 -6.61 -3.89 6.93
CA THR A 99 -7.12 -4.97 6.08
C THR A 99 -7.75 -4.43 4.80
N VAL A 100 -8.54 -3.35 4.86
CA VAL A 100 -9.11 -2.71 3.67
C VAL A 100 -8.00 -2.20 2.74
N ALA A 101 -6.98 -1.53 3.29
CA ALA A 101 -5.84 -1.07 2.49
C ALA A 101 -5.06 -2.23 1.87
N THR A 102 -4.81 -3.30 2.63
CA THR A 102 -4.15 -4.51 2.13
C THR A 102 -4.95 -5.18 1.03
N ASN A 103 -6.26 -5.38 1.22
CA ASN A 103 -7.13 -5.98 0.20
C ASN A 103 -7.10 -5.18 -1.12
N LYS A 104 -7.08 -3.85 -1.05
CA LYS A 104 -6.96 -2.99 -2.24
C LYS A 104 -5.64 -3.23 -2.98
N VAL A 105 -4.53 -3.29 -2.24
CA VAL A 105 -3.20 -3.55 -2.82
C VAL A 105 -3.09 -4.97 -3.36
N GLU A 106 -3.56 -5.97 -2.62
CA GLU A 106 -3.52 -7.37 -3.05
C GLU A 106 -4.38 -7.62 -4.29
N ALA A 107 -5.56 -7.00 -4.36
CA ALA A 107 -6.41 -7.11 -5.54
C ALA A 107 -5.79 -6.41 -6.77
N TYR A 108 -5.13 -5.26 -6.57
CA TYR A 108 -4.33 -4.63 -7.62
C TYR A 108 -3.15 -5.50 -8.04
N ASP A 109 -2.40 -6.06 -7.09
CA ASP A 109 -1.24 -6.91 -7.37
C ASP A 109 -1.66 -8.18 -8.11
N GLY A 110 -2.79 -8.79 -7.74
CA GLY A 110 -3.38 -9.92 -8.45
C GLY A 110 -3.78 -9.57 -9.89
N LEU A 111 -4.38 -8.39 -10.11
CA LEU A 111 -4.67 -7.90 -11.45
C LEU A 111 -3.38 -7.63 -12.25
N SER A 112 -2.41 -7.00 -11.62
CA SER A 112 -1.10 -6.65 -12.17
C SER A 112 -0.36 -7.90 -12.64
N GLU A 113 -0.35 -8.96 -11.82
CA GLU A 113 0.19 -10.27 -12.19
C GLU A 113 -0.59 -10.90 -13.35
N TRP A 114 -1.93 -10.82 -13.34
CA TRP A 114 -2.76 -11.33 -14.43
C TRP A 114 -2.50 -10.62 -15.77
N VAL A 115 -2.36 -9.29 -15.76
CA VAL A 115 -2.01 -8.50 -16.95
C VAL A 115 -0.61 -8.86 -17.47
N ARG A 116 0.30 -9.26 -16.59
CA ARG A 116 1.67 -9.64 -16.95
C ARG A 116 1.77 -11.08 -17.47
N PHE A 117 1.02 -11.35 -18.53
CA PHE A 117 0.90 -12.69 -19.12
C PHE A 117 2.10 -13.11 -19.98
N GLY A 118 2.81 -12.13 -20.55
CA GLY A 118 3.98 -12.36 -21.39
C GLY A 118 5.18 -12.86 -20.59
N ASN A 119 5.70 -14.03 -20.99
CA ASN A 119 7.01 -14.55 -20.59
C ASN A 119 7.22 -14.77 -19.06
N ARG A 120 6.20 -15.28 -18.36
CA ARG A 120 6.24 -15.66 -16.92
C ARG A 120 6.78 -14.56 -15.99
N CYS A 121 6.52 -13.28 -16.28
CA CYS A 121 7.03 -12.17 -15.48
C CYS A 121 8.57 -12.05 -15.41
N VAL A 122 9.30 -12.70 -16.33
CA VAL A 122 10.77 -12.58 -16.39
C VAL A 122 11.11 -11.47 -17.37
N ILE A 123 11.69 -10.38 -16.86
CA ILE A 123 12.29 -9.38 -17.72
C ILE A 123 13.53 -10.03 -18.32
N ALA A 124 13.46 -10.38 -19.61
CA ALA A 124 14.53 -11.11 -20.29
C ALA A 124 15.83 -10.31 -20.37
N ASP A 125 15.74 -8.98 -20.23
CA ASP A 125 16.86 -8.05 -20.38
C ASP A 125 17.36 -7.54 -19.02
N ASN A 126 18.69 -7.55 -18.85
CA ASN A 126 19.36 -6.99 -17.67
C ASN A 126 19.64 -5.48 -17.82
N ASP A 127 19.15 -4.86 -18.90
CA ASP A 127 19.21 -3.42 -19.08
C ASP A 127 18.20 -2.71 -18.16
N PRO A 128 18.65 -1.84 -17.23
CA PRO A 128 17.75 -1.07 -16.37
C PRO A 128 16.78 -0.15 -17.15
N VAL A 129 17.12 0.30 -18.35
CA VAL A 129 16.25 1.17 -19.17
C VAL A 129 15.05 0.40 -19.71
N GLU A 130 15.27 -0.81 -20.22
CA GLU A 130 14.19 -1.67 -20.71
C GLU A 130 13.30 -2.18 -19.58
N GLN A 131 13.87 -2.46 -18.40
CA GLN A 131 13.11 -2.77 -17.18
C GLN A 131 12.19 -1.61 -16.78
N GLU A 132 12.68 -0.37 -16.81
CA GLU A 132 11.88 0.81 -16.48
C GLU A 132 10.74 1.02 -17.48
N LYS A 133 10.99 0.85 -18.78
CA LYS A 133 9.95 0.90 -19.81
C LYS A 133 8.88 -0.17 -19.58
N ALA A 134 9.29 -1.41 -19.34
CA ALA A 134 8.36 -2.52 -19.09
C ALA A 134 7.44 -2.24 -17.90
N VAL A 135 7.99 -1.72 -16.79
CA VAL A 135 7.19 -1.34 -15.61
C VAL A 135 6.20 -0.22 -15.93
N LYS A 136 6.62 0.81 -16.68
CA LYS A 136 5.75 1.92 -17.06
C LYS A 136 4.63 1.49 -17.99
N PHE A 137 4.93 0.70 -19.02
CA PHE A 137 3.92 0.19 -19.94
C PHE A 137 2.93 -0.74 -19.25
N HIS A 138 3.41 -1.57 -18.33
CA HIS A 138 2.55 -2.44 -17.54
C HIS A 138 1.63 -1.66 -16.61
N ALA A 139 2.14 -0.62 -15.95
CA ALA A 139 1.32 0.29 -15.15
C ALA A 139 0.26 1.01 -16.00
N LEU A 140 0.63 1.47 -17.20
CA LEU A 140 -0.29 2.10 -18.14
C LEU A 140 -1.40 1.12 -18.56
N LEU A 141 -1.04 -0.10 -18.98
CA LEU A 141 -2.01 -1.11 -19.41
C LEU A 141 -2.97 -1.49 -18.28
N SER A 142 -2.45 -1.66 -17.06
CA SER A 142 -3.27 -1.96 -15.88
C SER A 142 -4.27 -0.83 -15.59
N ASN A 143 -3.84 0.43 -15.69
CA ASN A 143 -4.72 1.58 -15.51
C ASN A 143 -5.79 1.68 -16.60
N CYS A 144 -5.44 1.41 -17.86
CA CYS A 144 -6.41 1.37 -18.96
C CYS A 144 -7.48 0.30 -18.73
N LEU A 145 -7.08 -0.88 -18.24
CA LEU A 145 -7.99 -1.97 -17.93
C LEU A 145 -8.93 -1.63 -16.77
N ILE A 146 -8.38 -1.06 -15.69
CA ILE A 146 -9.16 -0.57 -14.53
C ILE A 146 -10.18 0.48 -14.98
N PHE A 147 -9.77 1.39 -15.86
CA PHE A 147 -10.65 2.40 -16.43
C PHE A 147 -11.79 1.76 -17.22
N HIS A 148 -11.50 0.82 -18.13
CA HIS A 148 -12.52 0.10 -18.89
C HIS A 148 -13.52 -0.65 -17.99
N ASN A 149 -13.04 -1.38 -16.99
CA ASN A 149 -13.90 -2.06 -16.02
C ASN A 149 -14.79 -1.08 -15.25
N THR A 150 -14.26 0.09 -14.90
CA THR A 150 -15.03 1.14 -14.21
C THR A 150 -16.14 1.69 -15.11
N LEU A 151 -15.88 1.84 -16.42
CA LEU A 151 -16.91 2.25 -17.39
C LEU A 151 -18.02 1.22 -17.49
N ASP A 152 -17.68 -0.07 -17.57
CA ASP A 152 -18.66 -1.16 -17.65
C ASP A 152 -19.51 -1.24 -16.38
N ILE A 153 -18.91 -1.08 -15.20
CA ILE A 153 -19.63 -1.01 -13.92
C ILE A 153 -20.57 0.20 -13.92
N ALA A 154 -20.12 1.37 -14.36
CA ALA A 154 -20.95 2.56 -14.42
C ALA A 154 -22.13 2.39 -15.39
N GLN A 155 -21.93 1.74 -16.54
CA GLN A 155 -23.00 1.40 -17.48
C GLN A 155 -24.02 0.44 -16.88
N ALA A 156 -23.56 -0.60 -16.19
CA ALA A 156 -24.44 -1.56 -15.51
C ALA A 156 -25.28 -0.88 -14.40
N VAL A 157 -24.67 0.02 -13.62
CA VAL A 157 -25.38 0.80 -12.59
C VAL A 157 -26.45 1.69 -13.21
N ARG A 158 -26.13 2.38 -14.31
CA ARG A 158 -27.12 3.21 -15.04
C ARG A 158 -28.29 2.36 -15.57
N GLY A 159 -28.02 1.16 -16.09
CA GLY A 159 -29.07 0.22 -16.51
C GLY A 159 -30.00 -0.15 -15.34
N LEU A 160 -29.43 -0.49 -14.18
CA LEU A 160 -30.21 -0.82 -12.97
C LEU A 160 -31.05 0.37 -12.47
N GLN A 161 -30.50 1.58 -12.52
CA GLN A 161 -31.24 2.80 -12.17
C GLN A 161 -32.40 3.07 -13.14
N ALA A 162 -32.20 2.83 -14.44
CA ALA A 162 -33.25 2.97 -15.45
C ALA A 162 -34.38 1.94 -15.27
N GLU A 163 -34.06 0.75 -14.76
CA GLU A 163 -35.03 -0.28 -14.38
C GLU A 163 -35.77 0.04 -13.05
N GLY A 164 -35.37 1.11 -12.36
CA GLY A 164 -36.01 1.59 -11.12
C GLY A 164 -35.40 1.04 -9.83
N TRP A 165 -34.25 0.35 -9.89
CA TRP A 165 -33.53 -0.10 -8.71
C TRP A 165 -32.75 1.05 -8.07
N LYS A 166 -32.84 1.19 -6.75
CA LYS A 166 -32.01 2.13 -5.98
C LYS A 166 -30.68 1.46 -5.67
N VAL A 167 -29.60 2.02 -6.20
CA VAL A 167 -28.22 1.61 -5.88
C VAL A 167 -27.71 2.51 -4.77
N GLU A 168 -27.46 1.96 -3.59
CA GLU A 168 -26.89 2.70 -2.48
C GLU A 168 -25.36 2.82 -2.67
N PRO A 169 -24.74 3.92 -2.19
CA PRO A 169 -23.30 4.14 -2.35
C PRO A 169 -22.45 3.10 -1.61
N GLU A 170 -22.99 2.49 -0.55
CA GLU A 170 -22.36 1.42 0.22
C GLU A 170 -22.16 0.15 -0.63
N ASP A 171 -23.15 -0.19 -1.46
CA ASP A 171 -23.07 -1.34 -2.37
C ASP A 171 -21.98 -1.14 -3.42
N LEU A 172 -21.86 0.09 -3.96
CA LEU A 172 -20.82 0.39 -4.95
C LEU A 172 -19.42 0.44 -4.34
N ALA A 173 -19.30 0.78 -3.05
CA ALA A 173 -18.02 0.78 -2.35
C ALA A 173 -17.44 -0.62 -2.12
N GLU A 174 -18.28 -1.67 -2.14
CA GLU A 174 -17.85 -3.06 -2.08
C GLU A 174 -17.39 -3.60 -3.44
N VAL A 175 -17.82 -2.98 -4.54
CA VAL A 175 -17.47 -3.43 -5.89
C VAL A 175 -16.02 -3.06 -6.21
N SER A 176 -15.22 -4.09 -6.51
CA SER A 176 -13.85 -3.92 -6.99
C SER A 176 -13.81 -3.76 -8.52
N PRO A 177 -13.08 -2.77 -9.06
CA PRO A 177 -12.89 -2.63 -10.51
C PRO A 177 -11.86 -3.62 -11.10
N TYR A 178 -11.38 -4.59 -10.32
CA TYR A 178 -10.29 -5.52 -10.71
C TYR A 178 -10.78 -6.84 -11.30
N LEU A 179 -12.00 -6.87 -11.86
CA LEU A 179 -12.61 -8.05 -12.47
C LEU A 179 -11.86 -8.44 -13.77
N THR A 180 -11.61 -9.73 -13.98
CA THR A 180 -10.86 -10.25 -15.15
C THR A 180 -11.66 -11.17 -16.07
N GLU A 181 -12.85 -11.60 -15.65
CA GLU A 181 -13.63 -12.65 -16.35
C GLU A 181 -14.13 -12.22 -17.74
N LYS A 182 -14.46 -10.93 -17.91
CA LYS A 182 -15.01 -10.41 -19.17
C LYS A 182 -13.93 -9.99 -20.18
N ILE A 183 -12.66 -9.98 -19.78
CA ILE A 183 -11.56 -9.49 -20.63
C ILE A 183 -10.95 -10.67 -21.37
N MET A 184 -11.02 -10.64 -22.69
CA MET A 184 -10.29 -11.58 -23.53
C MET A 184 -8.79 -11.28 -23.48
N ARG A 185 -8.03 -12.14 -22.80
CA ARG A 185 -6.56 -12.03 -22.67
C ARG A 185 -5.82 -12.51 -23.92
N PHE A 186 -6.41 -13.46 -24.64
CA PHE A 186 -5.86 -14.07 -25.84
C PHE A 186 -6.91 -14.03 -26.93
N GLY A 187 -6.53 -13.61 -28.14
CA GLY A 187 -7.44 -13.56 -29.28
C GLY A 187 -6.89 -12.70 -30.42
N GLU A 188 -7.62 -12.71 -31.53
CA GLU A 188 -7.41 -11.76 -32.61
C GLU A 188 -8.14 -10.46 -32.28
N TYR A 189 -7.38 -9.38 -32.14
CA TYR A 189 -7.94 -8.04 -31.98
C TYR A 189 -8.16 -7.44 -33.36
N SER A 190 -9.42 -7.22 -33.73
CA SER A 190 -9.76 -6.50 -34.96
C SER A 190 -9.30 -5.06 -34.81
N THR A 191 -8.28 -4.65 -35.58
CA THR A 191 -7.75 -3.27 -35.59
C THR A 191 -8.58 -2.32 -36.44
N HIS A 192 -9.63 -2.81 -37.09
CA HIS A 192 -10.47 -2.05 -38.02
C HIS A 192 -11.28 -0.92 -37.35
N GLU A 193 -11.45 -0.95 -36.04
CA GLU A 193 -12.29 0.00 -35.28
C GLU A 193 -11.47 0.99 -34.42
N LEU A 194 -10.13 0.98 -34.52
CA LEU A 194 -9.27 1.87 -33.75
C LEU A 194 -9.45 3.36 -34.09
N ASP A 195 -9.98 3.65 -35.28
CA ASP A 195 -10.23 5.02 -35.77
C ASP A 195 -11.57 5.60 -35.27
N LEU A 196 -12.41 4.80 -34.61
CA LEU A 196 -13.68 5.27 -34.05
C LEU A 196 -13.42 6.06 -32.78
N ALA A 197 -13.77 7.35 -32.80
CA ALA A 197 -13.78 8.16 -31.60
C ALA A 197 -14.86 7.61 -30.65
N PRO A 198 -14.52 7.25 -29.39
CA PRO A 198 -15.51 6.82 -28.43
C PRO A 198 -16.48 7.97 -28.13
N GLU A 199 -17.73 7.63 -27.83
CA GLU A 199 -18.71 8.60 -27.38
C GLU A 199 -18.22 9.35 -26.13
N ALA A 200 -18.65 10.60 -25.97
CA ALA A 200 -18.28 11.41 -24.83
C ALA A 200 -18.73 10.71 -23.54
N TYR A 201 -17.76 10.34 -22.70
CA TYR A 201 -18.06 9.70 -21.43
C TYR A 201 -18.81 10.68 -20.53
N GLU A 202 -20.01 10.31 -20.08
CA GLU A 202 -20.76 11.04 -19.07
C GLU A 202 -20.30 10.60 -17.66
N PRO A 203 -19.59 11.47 -16.91
CA PRO A 203 -19.03 11.10 -15.61
C PRO A 203 -20.05 11.19 -14.47
N HIS A 204 -21.25 11.72 -14.73
CA HIS A 204 -22.28 11.88 -13.71
C HIS A 204 -22.99 10.54 -13.44
N LEU A 205 -23.05 10.16 -12.17
CA LEU A 205 -23.84 9.03 -11.67
C LEU A 205 -24.82 9.61 -10.65
N ASP A 206 -26.10 9.27 -10.75
CA ASP A 206 -27.14 9.73 -9.81
C ASP A 206 -27.04 8.96 -8.47
N VAL A 207 -25.88 8.98 -7.84
CA VAL A 207 -25.59 8.32 -6.56
C VAL A 207 -24.93 9.33 -5.63
N ASP A 208 -25.50 9.51 -4.44
CA ASP A 208 -24.99 10.44 -3.44
C ASP A 208 -23.88 9.80 -2.60
N PHE A 209 -22.62 10.02 -2.99
CA PHE A 209 -21.44 9.54 -2.27
C PHE A 209 -21.11 10.33 -1.00
N ALA A 210 -21.77 11.47 -0.72
CA ALA A 210 -21.46 12.30 0.45
C ALA A 210 -21.72 11.56 1.79
N LYS A 211 -22.56 10.53 1.77
CA LYS A 211 -22.83 9.68 2.94
C LYS A 211 -21.62 8.84 3.38
N LEU A 212 -20.74 8.45 2.46
CA LEU A 212 -19.57 7.61 2.77
C LEU A 212 -18.47 8.37 3.51
N ASP A 213 -18.22 9.64 3.16
CA ASP A 213 -17.17 10.47 3.78
C ASP A 213 -17.43 10.75 5.27
N SER A 214 -18.70 10.77 5.68
CA SER A 214 -19.10 11.02 7.07
C SER A 214 -18.73 9.87 8.03
N GLN A 215 -18.65 8.62 7.54
CA GLN A 215 -18.27 7.47 8.36
C GLN A 215 -16.75 7.33 8.53
N ASP A 216 -15.96 7.75 7.54
CA ASP A 216 -14.49 7.76 7.64
C ASP A 216 -13.97 8.87 8.56
N GLN A 217 -14.70 9.99 8.70
CA GLN A 217 -14.35 11.07 9.64
C GLN A 217 -14.79 10.79 11.09
N ALA A 218 -15.95 10.15 11.30
CA ALA A 218 -16.42 9.82 12.65
C ALA A 218 -15.53 8.80 13.41
N GLY A 219 -14.77 7.97 12.68
CA GLY A 219 -13.77 7.05 13.26
C GLY A 219 -12.42 7.68 13.59
N SER A 220 -12.24 8.98 13.38
CA SER A 220 -10.98 9.71 13.60
C SER A 220 -10.97 10.61 14.84
N GLU A 221 -12.10 10.78 15.53
CA GLU A 221 -12.26 11.67 16.70
C GLU A 221 -12.63 10.95 18.02
N GLN A 222 -12.31 9.65 18.17
CA GLN A 222 -12.41 8.95 19.46
C GLN A 222 -11.15 8.18 19.81
#